data_AF-A0AA88KVT9-F1
#
_entry.id   AF-A0AA88KVT9-F1
#
_cell.length_a   1.000
_cell.length_b   1.000
_cell.length_c   1.000
_cell.angle_alpha   90.00
_cell.angle_beta   90.00
_cell.angle_gamma   90.00
#
_symmetry.space_group_name_H-M   'P 1'
#
loop_
_entity.id
_entity.type
_entity.pdbx_description
1 polymer ?
#
loop_
_entity_poly.entity_id
_entity_poly.type
_entity_poly.pdbx_seq_one_letter_code
_entity_poly.pdbx_strand_id
1 'polypeptide(L)'
;MKILEYLYGKVSRCLTDIAIAAMKKKIEYYEEKIEKNNYCSKYAGFLPTTNFSLSMIKKLEAENNNDIEEVKNALDQAFDSFQSDESQDAYKNMDITKSGDLTISEVIVGFKLKESLLMRHVLSTFDLDKNHVFDTEEFKGLYGLLLEQEKEYVFRAFDVSNSGTINAKDVYKLYSIVTENRTTDEQSKKAKKRIQKKFQGNSQWDLKAFVKYFKRLEKEPNGVKPHETREGKKHKERSSGSLNDKRSRKSRNKKSRKSGRKTSRRSRDDESRSLSRRRSRSRK
;
A
#
# COMPACT_ATOMS: atom_id res chain seq x y z
N MET A 1 -7.19 13.51 2.56
CA MET A 1 -6.55 12.93 1.37
C MET A 1 -5.64 11.80 1.80
N LYS A 2 -4.52 12.11 2.45
CA LYS A 2 -3.48 11.14 2.86
C LYS A 2 -3.87 9.74 3.39
N ILE A 3 -5.00 9.53 4.08
CA ILE A 3 -5.33 8.19 4.63
C ILE A 3 -5.80 7.23 3.52
N LEU A 4 -6.74 7.64 2.65
CA LEU A 4 -7.25 6.76 1.61
C LEU A 4 -6.17 6.45 0.56
N GLU A 5 -5.38 7.45 0.17
CA GLU A 5 -4.21 7.27 -0.69
C GLU A 5 -3.17 6.34 -0.07
N TYR A 6 -2.88 6.51 1.23
CA TYR A 6 -1.97 5.63 1.95
C TYR A 6 -2.46 4.19 1.98
N LEU A 7 -3.74 3.95 2.27
CA LEU A 7 -4.31 2.60 2.28
C LEU A 7 -4.31 1.99 0.88
N TYR A 8 -4.66 2.77 -0.15
CA TYR A 8 -4.63 2.32 -1.53
C TYR A 8 -3.22 1.88 -1.94
N GLY A 9 -2.21 2.72 -1.70
CA GLY A 9 -0.82 2.37 -2.02
C GLY A 9 -0.31 1.15 -1.25
N LYS A 10 -0.80 0.93 -0.02
CA LYS A 10 -0.45 -0.27 0.77
C LYS A 10 -1.09 -1.54 0.20
N VAL A 11 -2.38 -1.51 -0.13
CA VAL A 11 -3.10 -2.65 -0.70
C VAL A 11 -2.58 -2.97 -2.11
N SER A 12 -2.45 -1.96 -2.97
CA SER A 12 -1.92 -2.09 -4.33
C SER A 12 -0.53 -2.75 -4.30
N ARG A 13 0.37 -2.29 -3.42
CA ARG A 13 1.68 -2.92 -3.26
C ARG A 13 1.62 -4.39 -2.83
N CYS A 14 0.72 -4.76 -1.92
CA CYS A 14 0.54 -6.19 -1.56
C CYS A 14 0.07 -7.03 -2.75
N LEU A 15 -0.85 -6.51 -3.57
CA LEU A 15 -1.28 -7.20 -4.79
C LEU A 15 -0.13 -7.32 -5.80
N THR A 16 0.69 -6.28 -5.93
CA THR A 16 1.91 -6.33 -6.76
C THR A 16 2.89 -7.40 -6.25
N ASP A 17 3.13 -7.48 -4.94
CA ASP A 17 4.01 -8.48 -4.34
C ASP A 17 3.49 -9.91 -4.62
N ILE A 18 2.17 -10.14 -4.53
CA ILE A 18 1.53 -11.41 -4.88
C ILE A 18 1.73 -11.72 -6.37
N ALA A 19 1.44 -10.77 -7.26
CA ALA A 19 1.59 -10.97 -8.70
C ALA A 19 3.04 -11.29 -9.10
N ILE A 20 4.01 -10.60 -8.52
CA ILE A 20 5.45 -10.89 -8.70
C ILE A 20 5.79 -12.30 -8.24
N ALA A 21 5.30 -12.71 -7.08
CA ALA A 21 5.57 -14.04 -6.56
C ALA A 21 4.95 -15.15 -7.42
N ALA A 22 3.72 -14.94 -7.91
CA ALA A 22 3.06 -15.84 -8.85
C ALA A 22 3.87 -15.96 -10.15
N MET A 23 4.34 -14.84 -10.72
CA MET A 23 5.21 -14.86 -11.90
C MET A 23 6.52 -15.61 -11.67
N LYS A 24 7.21 -15.36 -10.55
CA LYS A 24 8.43 -16.09 -10.19
C LYS A 24 8.19 -17.60 -10.15
N LYS A 25 7.06 -18.02 -9.57
CA LYS A 25 6.68 -19.43 -9.52
C LYS A 25 6.41 -20.03 -10.89
N LYS A 26 5.81 -19.27 -11.80
CA LYS A 26 5.66 -19.70 -13.21
C LYS A 26 7.03 -19.90 -13.85
N ILE A 27 7.94 -18.94 -13.70
CA ILE A 27 9.31 -19.04 -14.26
C ILE A 27 10.04 -20.27 -13.71
N GLU A 28 10.03 -20.48 -12.38
CA GLU A 28 10.64 -21.65 -11.74
C GLU A 28 10.10 -22.97 -12.35
N TYR A 29 8.79 -23.07 -12.59
CA TYR A 29 8.17 -24.24 -13.22
C TYR A 29 8.69 -24.51 -14.64
N TYR A 30 8.79 -23.47 -15.45
CA TYR A 30 9.23 -23.58 -16.84
C TYR A 30 10.71 -23.97 -16.93
N GLU A 31 11.56 -23.38 -16.09
CA GLU A 31 12.98 -23.74 -16.01
C GLU A 31 13.14 -25.23 -15.69
N GLU A 32 12.42 -25.74 -14.68
CA GLU A 32 12.45 -27.16 -14.30
C GLU A 32 11.97 -28.10 -15.43
N LYS A 33 10.90 -27.73 -16.14
CA LYS A 33 10.38 -28.51 -17.28
C LYS A 33 11.35 -28.54 -18.46
N ILE A 34 12.05 -27.44 -18.73
CA ILE A 34 13.06 -27.36 -19.80
C ILE A 34 14.24 -28.27 -19.46
N GLU A 35 14.75 -28.19 -18.23
CA GLU A 35 15.86 -29.01 -17.74
C GLU A 35 15.54 -30.51 -17.80
N LYS A 36 14.38 -30.92 -17.28
CA LYS A 36 14.00 -32.34 -17.20
C LYS A 36 13.80 -33.02 -18.54
N ASN A 37 13.36 -32.27 -19.54
CA ASN A 37 12.93 -32.89 -20.80
C ASN A 37 13.94 -32.76 -21.95
N ASN A 38 15.10 -32.10 -21.77
CA ASN A 38 16.09 -31.88 -22.85
C ASN A 38 15.48 -31.19 -24.11
N TYR A 39 14.44 -30.37 -23.94
CA TYR A 39 13.71 -29.73 -25.04
C TYR A 39 14.44 -28.48 -25.53
N CYS A 40 15.23 -28.61 -26.60
CA CYS A 40 15.97 -27.48 -27.20
C CYS A 40 15.35 -26.90 -28.49
N SER A 41 14.17 -27.34 -28.96
CA SER A 41 13.61 -26.81 -30.22
C SER A 41 12.14 -26.38 -30.18
N LYS A 42 11.27 -27.06 -29.43
CA LYS A 42 9.82 -26.78 -29.47
C LYS A 42 9.37 -25.58 -28.62
N TYR A 43 10.16 -25.23 -27.59
CA TYR A 43 9.89 -24.10 -26.68
C TYR A 43 10.96 -23.01 -26.77
N ALA A 44 11.81 -23.04 -27.81
CA ALA A 44 12.78 -21.96 -28.06
C ALA A 44 12.11 -20.59 -28.25
N GLY A 45 10.84 -20.55 -28.64
CA GLY A 45 10.00 -19.34 -28.68
C GLY A 45 9.48 -18.85 -27.31
N PHE A 46 9.59 -19.65 -26.24
CA PHE A 46 9.21 -19.30 -24.85
C PHE A 46 10.40 -18.83 -23.99
N LEU A 47 11.65 -19.10 -24.40
CA LEU A 47 12.85 -18.53 -23.75
C LEU A 47 12.94 -16.98 -23.84
N PRO A 48 12.43 -16.33 -24.91
CA PRO A 48 12.24 -14.89 -24.93
C PRO A 48 11.26 -14.40 -23.85
N THR A 49 10.18 -15.15 -23.56
CA THR A 49 9.21 -14.76 -22.53
C THR A 49 9.74 -14.93 -21.11
N THR A 50 10.61 -15.90 -20.82
CA THR A 50 11.26 -16.01 -19.50
C THR A 50 12.32 -14.93 -19.26
N ASN A 51 13.16 -14.62 -20.25
CA ASN A 51 14.11 -13.50 -20.17
C ASN A 51 13.38 -12.14 -20.09
N PHE A 52 12.28 -11.99 -20.82
CA PHE A 52 11.39 -10.84 -20.71
C PHE A 52 10.78 -10.73 -19.30
N SER A 53 10.20 -11.81 -18.79
CA SER A 53 9.60 -11.88 -17.45
C SER A 53 10.62 -11.60 -16.33
N LEU A 54 11.86 -12.09 -16.46
CA LEU A 54 12.94 -11.81 -15.51
C LEU A 54 13.42 -10.35 -15.58
N SER A 55 13.56 -9.79 -16.79
CA SER A 55 13.88 -8.36 -16.95
C SER A 55 12.78 -7.46 -16.38
N MET A 56 11.53 -7.91 -16.47
CA MET A 56 10.34 -7.23 -16.00
C MET A 56 10.17 -7.32 -14.48
N ILE A 57 10.42 -8.49 -13.89
CA ILE A 57 10.53 -8.65 -12.43
C ILE A 57 11.63 -7.74 -11.88
N LYS A 58 12.78 -7.63 -12.57
CA LYS A 58 13.84 -6.70 -12.18
C LYS A 58 13.41 -5.24 -12.28
N LYS A 59 12.62 -4.85 -13.29
CA LYS A 59 12.00 -3.50 -13.37
C LYS A 59 11.01 -3.27 -12.22
N LEU A 60 10.16 -4.24 -11.92
CA LEU A 60 9.18 -4.23 -10.83
C LEU A 60 9.84 -4.12 -9.44
N GLU A 61 10.98 -4.78 -9.25
CA GLU A 61 11.77 -4.70 -8.02
C GLU A 61 12.55 -3.38 -7.89
N ALA A 62 12.93 -2.77 -9.02
CA ALA A 62 13.79 -1.59 -9.06
C ALA A 62 13.05 -0.25 -8.90
N GLU A 63 11.75 -0.13 -9.24
CA GLU A 63 11.09 1.17 -9.32
C GLU A 63 9.76 1.30 -8.55
N ASN A 64 9.62 2.40 -7.79
CA ASN A 64 8.35 2.87 -7.24
C ASN A 64 7.76 3.97 -8.16
N ASN A 65 6.65 3.64 -8.83
CA ASN A 65 5.52 4.52 -9.20
C ASN A 65 5.31 5.05 -10.63
N ASN A 66 6.17 4.85 -11.64
CA ASN A 66 5.88 5.41 -12.99
C ASN A 66 5.68 4.40 -14.13
N ASP A 67 6.11 3.14 -14.03
CA ASP A 67 6.04 2.17 -15.14
C ASP A 67 4.92 1.12 -15.00
N ILE A 68 3.93 1.36 -14.14
CA ILE A 68 2.85 0.40 -13.88
C ILE A 68 2.07 0.04 -15.15
N GLU A 69 1.93 0.96 -16.13
CA GLU A 69 1.12 0.74 -17.34
C GLU A 69 1.87 -0.07 -18.42
N GLU A 70 3.18 0.16 -18.60
CA GLU A 70 4.02 -0.66 -19.50
C GLU A 70 4.17 -2.07 -18.93
N VAL A 71 4.30 -2.15 -17.60
CA VAL A 71 4.29 -3.41 -16.85
C VAL A 71 2.93 -4.13 -16.99
N LYS A 72 1.81 -3.43 -16.94
CA LYS A 72 0.47 -4.01 -17.18
C LYS A 72 0.36 -4.66 -18.55
N ASN A 73 0.62 -3.90 -19.61
CA ASN A 73 0.51 -4.41 -20.99
C ASN A 73 1.41 -5.62 -21.27
N ALA A 74 2.61 -5.63 -20.67
CA ALA A 74 3.56 -6.72 -20.79
C ALA A 74 3.12 -7.97 -20.00
N LEU A 75 2.42 -7.78 -18.87
CA LEU A 75 1.84 -8.85 -18.06
C LEU A 75 0.67 -9.49 -18.80
N ASP A 76 -0.22 -8.69 -19.38
CA ASP A 76 -1.39 -9.19 -20.11
C ASP A 76 -0.97 -10.06 -21.31
N GLN A 77 0.09 -9.66 -22.04
CA GLN A 77 0.68 -10.47 -23.11
C GLN A 77 1.30 -11.79 -22.63
N ALA A 78 1.91 -11.80 -21.43
CA ALA A 78 2.43 -13.03 -20.85
C ALA A 78 1.27 -13.97 -20.46
N PHE A 79 0.22 -13.42 -19.83
CA PHE A 79 -0.88 -14.18 -19.26
C PHE A 79 -1.80 -14.88 -20.27
N ASP A 80 -2.05 -14.29 -21.45
CA ASP A 80 -2.89 -14.89 -22.50
C ASP A 80 -2.35 -16.22 -23.07
N SER A 81 -1.10 -16.57 -22.77
CA SER A 81 -0.45 -17.79 -23.26
C SER A 81 -0.49 -18.99 -22.30
N PHE A 82 -1.02 -18.84 -21.06
CA PHE A 82 -0.86 -19.84 -20.00
C PHE A 82 -2.11 -20.70 -19.76
N GLN A 83 -1.93 -22.03 -19.78
CA GLN A 83 -3.00 -23.04 -19.65
C GLN A 83 -3.13 -23.63 -18.23
N SER A 84 -4.23 -24.35 -18.01
CA SER A 84 -4.71 -24.94 -16.75
C SER A 84 -3.68 -25.76 -15.96
N ASP A 85 -2.78 -26.46 -16.63
CA ASP A 85 -2.00 -27.55 -16.02
C ASP A 85 -0.91 -27.03 -15.06
N GLU A 86 -0.36 -25.84 -15.33
CA GLU A 86 0.64 -25.19 -14.47
C GLU A 86 0.07 -24.80 -13.12
N SER A 87 -1.13 -24.20 -13.13
CA SER A 87 -1.81 -23.78 -11.90
C SER A 87 -2.11 -24.99 -11.00
N GLN A 88 -2.41 -26.15 -11.60
CA GLN A 88 -2.64 -27.40 -10.86
C GLN A 88 -1.37 -27.95 -10.23
N ASP A 89 -0.25 -27.94 -10.96
CA ASP A 89 1.03 -28.39 -10.44
C ASP A 89 1.51 -27.46 -9.32
N ALA A 90 1.39 -26.14 -9.51
CA ALA A 90 1.70 -25.15 -8.48
C ALA A 90 0.82 -25.32 -7.23
N TYR A 91 -0.48 -25.55 -7.42
CA TYR A 91 -1.42 -25.82 -6.34
C TYR A 91 -1.00 -27.04 -5.51
N LYS A 92 -0.77 -28.18 -6.17
CA LYS A 92 -0.34 -29.43 -5.51
C LYS A 92 1.00 -29.29 -4.78
N ASN A 93 1.92 -28.52 -5.34
CA ASN A 93 3.22 -28.26 -4.71
C ASN A 93 3.12 -27.35 -3.48
N MET A 94 2.09 -26.50 -3.41
CA MET A 94 1.83 -25.63 -2.26
C MET A 94 0.99 -26.32 -1.17
N ASP A 95 0.24 -27.37 -1.51
CA ASP A 95 -0.54 -28.17 -0.56
C ASP A 95 0.38 -29.11 0.23
N ILE A 96 1.14 -28.52 1.15
CA ILE A 96 2.12 -29.21 2.01
C ILE A 96 1.41 -30.26 2.86
N THR A 97 0.20 -29.93 3.33
CA THR A 97 -0.60 -30.81 4.17
C THR A 97 -1.31 -31.92 3.39
N LYS A 98 -1.34 -31.84 2.06
CA LYS A 98 -2.07 -32.75 1.16
C LYS A 98 -3.54 -32.85 1.51
N SER A 99 -4.12 -31.72 1.94
CA SER A 99 -5.51 -31.66 2.38
C SER A 99 -6.48 -31.62 1.20
N GLY A 100 -6.00 -31.24 0.01
CA GLY A 100 -6.83 -30.95 -1.16
C GLY A 100 -7.14 -29.47 -1.32
N ASP A 101 -6.97 -28.67 -0.27
CA ASP A 101 -7.18 -27.22 -0.24
C ASP A 101 -5.93 -26.49 0.28
N LEU A 102 -5.76 -25.22 -0.10
CA LEU A 102 -4.63 -24.43 0.39
C LEU A 102 -5.06 -23.50 1.51
N THR A 103 -4.37 -23.52 2.64
CA THR A 103 -4.55 -22.48 3.66
C THR A 103 -3.85 -21.18 3.25
N ILE A 104 -4.30 -20.03 3.79
CA ILE A 104 -3.58 -18.74 3.60
C ILE A 104 -2.09 -18.87 3.98
N SER A 105 -1.77 -19.67 5.01
CA SER A 105 -0.39 -19.87 5.45
C SER A 105 0.43 -20.65 4.41
N GLU A 106 -0.13 -21.70 3.81
CA GLU A 106 0.52 -22.45 2.71
C GLU A 106 0.76 -21.55 1.50
N VAL A 107 -0.20 -20.68 1.14
CA VAL A 107 -0.01 -19.70 0.06
C VAL A 107 1.11 -18.71 0.37
N ILE A 108 1.16 -18.17 1.60
CA ILE A 108 2.24 -17.24 2.01
C ILE A 108 3.60 -17.93 1.92
N VAL A 109 3.71 -19.16 2.41
CA VAL A 109 4.96 -19.95 2.37
C VAL A 109 5.32 -20.30 0.92
N GLY A 110 4.36 -20.77 0.14
CA GLY A 110 4.52 -21.19 -1.25
C GLY A 110 5.02 -20.05 -2.14
N PHE A 111 4.46 -18.86 -1.98
CA PHE A 111 4.90 -17.66 -2.70
C PHE A 111 6.08 -16.93 -2.03
N LYS A 112 6.60 -17.42 -0.90
CA LYS A 112 7.68 -16.76 -0.14
C LYS A 112 7.32 -15.30 0.21
N LEU A 113 6.03 -15.05 0.50
CA LEU A 113 5.53 -13.72 0.82
C LEU A 113 5.88 -13.34 2.26
N LYS A 114 6.06 -12.05 2.51
CA LYS A 114 6.21 -11.55 3.87
C LYS A 114 4.86 -11.58 4.58
N GLU A 115 4.78 -12.36 5.65
CA GLU A 115 3.58 -12.43 6.47
C GLU A 115 3.30 -11.07 7.15
N SER A 116 2.05 -10.61 7.00
CA SER A 116 1.50 -9.43 7.69
C SER A 116 -0.02 -9.54 7.75
N LEU A 117 -0.66 -8.79 8.66
CA LEU A 117 -2.13 -8.75 8.73
C LEU A 117 -2.74 -8.23 7.43
N LEU A 118 -2.08 -7.28 6.76
CA LEU A 118 -2.51 -6.78 5.46
C LEU A 118 -2.41 -7.86 4.38
N MET A 119 -1.31 -8.61 4.33
CA MET A 119 -1.14 -9.69 3.35
C MET A 119 -2.23 -10.76 3.52
N ARG A 120 -2.47 -11.20 4.76
CA ARG A 120 -3.55 -12.16 5.07
C ARG A 120 -4.92 -11.62 4.66
N HIS A 121 -5.18 -10.34 4.93
CA HIS A 121 -6.43 -9.67 4.53
C HIS A 121 -6.59 -9.63 3.01
N VAL A 122 -5.55 -9.24 2.27
CA VAL A 122 -5.58 -9.21 0.80
C VAL A 122 -5.79 -10.60 0.23
N LEU A 123 -5.08 -11.62 0.74
CA LEU A 123 -5.26 -13.00 0.34
C LEU A 123 -6.69 -13.49 0.62
N SER A 124 -7.30 -13.12 1.75
CA SER A 124 -8.69 -13.49 2.05
C SER A 124 -9.73 -12.88 1.09
N THR A 125 -9.36 -11.94 0.22
CA THR A 125 -10.28 -11.42 -0.81
C THR A 125 -10.46 -12.34 -2.02
N PHE A 126 -9.59 -13.35 -2.13
CA PHE A 126 -9.62 -14.39 -3.16
C PHE A 126 -10.37 -15.64 -2.70
N ASP A 127 -10.56 -15.82 -1.38
CA ASP A 127 -11.46 -16.79 -0.75
C ASP A 127 -12.92 -16.29 -0.93
N LEU A 128 -13.56 -16.74 -1.99
CA LEU A 128 -14.88 -16.27 -2.45
C LEU A 128 -16.01 -16.88 -1.62
N ASP A 129 -15.86 -18.14 -1.21
CA ASP A 129 -16.87 -18.86 -0.44
C ASP A 129 -16.73 -18.66 1.09
N LYS A 130 -15.60 -18.08 1.53
CA LYS A 130 -15.27 -17.73 2.92
C LYS A 130 -15.04 -18.95 3.82
N ASN A 131 -14.54 -20.04 3.24
CA ASN A 131 -14.20 -21.25 3.98
C ASN A 131 -12.79 -21.17 4.63
N HIS A 132 -12.04 -20.08 4.41
CA HIS A 132 -10.68 -19.82 4.92
C HIS A 132 -9.58 -20.71 4.34
N VAL A 133 -9.89 -21.46 3.29
CA VAL A 133 -8.95 -22.15 2.43
C VAL A 133 -9.12 -21.62 1.00
N PHE A 134 -8.25 -22.05 0.09
CA PHE A 134 -8.35 -21.75 -1.33
C PHE A 134 -8.58 -23.07 -2.02
N ASP A 135 -9.72 -23.17 -2.68
CA ASP A 135 -9.90 -24.23 -3.65
C ASP A 135 -9.07 -23.97 -4.92
N THR A 136 -9.15 -24.90 -5.85
CA THR A 136 -8.41 -24.84 -7.11
C THR A 136 -8.83 -23.65 -8.00
N GLU A 137 -10.09 -23.24 -8.00
CA GLU A 137 -10.58 -22.12 -8.81
C GLU A 137 -10.20 -20.76 -8.21
N GLU A 138 -10.27 -20.64 -6.88
CA GLU A 138 -9.80 -19.47 -6.14
C GLU A 138 -8.30 -19.29 -6.28
N PHE A 139 -7.54 -20.39 -6.20
CA PHE A 139 -6.11 -20.36 -6.45
C PHE A 139 -5.79 -19.98 -7.89
N LYS A 140 -6.55 -20.43 -8.89
CA LYS A 140 -6.38 -19.95 -10.28
C LYS A 140 -6.61 -18.46 -10.38
N GLY A 141 -7.58 -17.89 -9.67
CA GLY A 141 -7.79 -16.44 -9.61
C GLY A 141 -6.59 -15.69 -8.99
N LEU A 142 -6.00 -16.26 -7.94
CA LEU A 142 -4.81 -15.72 -7.28
C LEU A 142 -3.53 -15.85 -8.13
N TYR A 143 -3.28 -17.04 -8.68
CA TYR A 143 -2.14 -17.36 -9.55
C TYR A 143 -2.26 -16.69 -10.93
N GLY A 144 -3.51 -16.43 -11.32
CA GLY A 144 -3.97 -15.73 -12.50
C GLY A 144 -4.07 -14.22 -12.32
N LEU A 145 -3.72 -13.67 -11.15
CA LEU A 145 -3.94 -12.26 -10.82
C LEU A 145 -3.35 -11.33 -11.90
N LEU A 146 -4.24 -10.71 -12.67
CA LEU A 146 -3.89 -9.69 -13.66
C LEU A 146 -3.90 -8.31 -13.04
N LEU A 147 -2.92 -7.48 -13.42
CA LEU A 147 -2.89 -6.08 -12.99
C LEU A 147 -4.02 -5.25 -13.61
N GLU A 148 -4.66 -5.69 -14.71
CA GLU A 148 -5.88 -5.05 -15.22
C GLU A 148 -7.05 -5.12 -14.22
N GLN A 149 -7.15 -6.24 -13.48
CA GLN A 149 -8.17 -6.45 -12.44
C GLN A 149 -7.77 -5.87 -11.09
N GLU A 150 -6.59 -5.23 -10.98
CA GLU A 150 -6.05 -4.66 -9.74
C GLU A 150 -7.11 -3.82 -9.01
N LYS A 151 -7.84 -2.97 -9.72
CA LYS A 151 -8.82 -2.06 -9.10
C LYS A 151 -10.01 -2.80 -8.47
N GLU A 152 -10.38 -3.96 -9.01
CA GLU A 152 -11.43 -4.81 -8.44
C GLU A 152 -10.95 -5.52 -7.18
N TYR A 153 -9.72 -6.05 -7.19
CA TYR A 153 -9.13 -6.68 -6.01
C TYR A 153 -8.84 -5.67 -4.89
N VAL A 154 -8.35 -4.48 -5.24
CA VAL A 154 -8.20 -3.39 -4.26
C VAL A 154 -9.57 -3.00 -3.71
N PHE A 155 -10.62 -2.93 -4.53
CA PHE A 155 -11.97 -2.66 -4.05
C PHE A 155 -12.46 -3.72 -3.05
N ARG A 156 -12.30 -5.02 -3.37
CA ARG A 156 -12.65 -6.12 -2.46
C ARG A 156 -11.87 -6.02 -1.14
N ALA A 157 -10.59 -5.69 -1.19
CA ALA A 157 -9.78 -5.47 0.00
C ALA A 157 -10.26 -4.28 0.85
N PHE A 158 -10.86 -3.25 0.23
CA PHE A 158 -11.48 -2.16 0.97
C PHE A 158 -12.87 -2.50 1.51
N ASP A 159 -13.63 -3.37 0.87
CA ASP A 159 -14.93 -3.86 1.33
C ASP A 159 -14.76 -5.00 2.35
N VAL A 160 -14.22 -4.66 3.52
CA VAL A 160 -13.93 -5.63 4.61
C VAL A 160 -15.19 -6.37 5.09
N SER A 161 -16.38 -5.79 4.89
CA SER A 161 -17.65 -6.44 5.24
C SER A 161 -18.25 -7.30 4.14
N ASN A 162 -17.65 -7.31 2.93
CA ASN A 162 -18.16 -7.99 1.75
C ASN A 162 -19.62 -7.62 1.45
N SER A 163 -19.95 -6.35 1.59
CA SER A 163 -21.31 -5.82 1.39
C SER A 163 -21.60 -5.41 -0.06
N GLY A 164 -20.59 -5.46 -0.93
CA GLY A 164 -20.61 -4.90 -2.28
C GLY A 164 -20.40 -3.38 -2.29
N THR A 165 -20.17 -2.76 -1.13
CA THR A 165 -19.94 -1.32 -0.99
C THR A 165 -18.93 -1.01 0.11
N ILE A 166 -18.16 0.06 -0.06
CA ILE A 166 -17.20 0.53 0.93
C ILE A 166 -17.84 1.65 1.73
N ASN A 167 -17.91 1.48 3.05
CA ASN A 167 -18.36 2.53 3.97
C ASN A 167 -17.24 2.96 4.95
N ALA A 168 -17.54 3.93 5.81
CA ALA A 168 -16.58 4.45 6.78
C ALA A 168 -16.03 3.38 7.74
N LYS A 169 -16.83 2.37 8.10
CA LYS A 169 -16.41 1.29 8.98
C LYS A 169 -15.41 0.38 8.28
N ASP A 170 -15.61 0.06 7.00
CA ASP A 170 -14.69 -0.80 6.26
C ASP A 170 -13.32 -0.14 6.10
N VAL A 171 -13.29 1.14 5.72
CA VAL A 171 -12.03 1.91 5.63
C VAL A 171 -11.31 1.99 6.98
N TYR A 172 -12.06 2.13 8.08
CA TYR A 172 -11.47 2.16 9.41
C TYR A 172 -10.94 0.78 9.84
N LYS A 173 -11.65 -0.31 9.52
CA LYS A 173 -11.17 -1.68 9.74
C LYS A 173 -9.89 -1.94 8.96
N LEU A 174 -9.87 -1.60 7.67
CA LEU A 174 -8.66 -1.71 6.84
C LEU A 174 -7.52 -0.86 7.41
N TYR A 175 -7.80 0.35 7.89
CA TYR A 175 -6.81 1.17 8.56
C TYR A 175 -6.19 0.47 9.78
N SER A 176 -7.00 -0.15 10.65
CA SER A 176 -6.46 -0.91 11.79
C SER A 176 -5.65 -2.14 11.39
N ILE A 177 -6.01 -2.79 10.29
CA ILE A 177 -5.23 -3.91 9.72
C ILE A 177 -3.86 -3.42 9.26
N VAL A 178 -3.82 -2.34 8.48
CA VAL A 178 -2.58 -1.76 7.93
C VAL A 178 -1.66 -1.22 9.03
N THR A 179 -2.22 -0.65 10.10
CA THR A 179 -1.42 -0.15 11.22
C THR A 179 -1.08 -1.20 12.26
N GLU A 180 -1.59 -2.42 12.12
CA GLU A 180 -1.41 -3.54 13.07
C GLU A 180 -1.68 -3.13 14.53
N ASN A 181 -2.67 -2.26 14.74
CA ASN A 181 -2.99 -1.65 16.05
C ASN A 181 -1.82 -0.90 16.73
N ARG A 182 -0.76 -0.54 15.99
CA ARG A 182 0.41 0.21 16.51
C ARG A 182 0.16 1.72 16.64
N THR A 183 -1.06 2.19 16.37
CA THR A 183 -1.44 3.60 16.49
C THR A 183 -1.89 3.94 17.90
N THR A 184 -1.55 5.15 18.36
CA THR A 184 -2.08 5.66 19.63
C THR A 184 -3.59 5.92 19.54
N ASP A 185 -4.28 5.93 20.69
CA ASP A 185 -5.71 6.26 20.77
C ASP A 185 -6.05 7.60 20.12
N GLU A 186 -5.17 8.60 20.25
CA GLU A 186 -5.37 9.91 19.63
C GLU A 186 -5.26 9.85 18.10
N GLN A 187 -4.26 9.12 17.57
CA GLN A 187 -4.09 8.92 16.14
C GLN A 187 -5.28 8.16 15.55
N SER A 188 -5.73 7.12 16.25
CA SER A 188 -6.90 6.32 15.89
C SER A 188 -8.19 7.15 15.88
N LYS A 189 -8.45 7.94 16.94
CA LYS A 189 -9.59 8.89 16.99
C LYS A 189 -9.54 9.91 15.85
N LYS A 190 -8.35 10.42 15.53
CA LYS A 190 -8.15 11.38 14.42
C LYS A 190 -8.37 10.74 13.06
N ALA A 191 -7.92 9.50 12.86
CA ALA A 191 -8.17 8.74 11.65
C ALA A 191 -9.67 8.48 11.47
N LYS A 192 -10.36 8.00 12.52
CA LYS A 192 -11.81 7.78 12.52
C LYS A 192 -12.59 9.04 12.16
N LYS A 193 -12.27 10.19 12.75
CA LYS A 193 -12.90 11.49 12.41
C LYS A 193 -12.68 11.88 10.95
N ARG A 194 -11.48 11.67 10.41
CA ARG A 194 -11.14 11.99 9.01
C ARG A 194 -11.87 11.09 8.01
N ILE A 195 -11.95 9.79 8.31
CA ILE A 195 -12.70 8.82 7.52
C ILE A 195 -14.19 9.16 7.58
N GLN A 196 -14.76 9.36 8.77
CA GLN A 196 -16.18 9.72 8.91
C GLN A 196 -16.54 10.99 8.13
N LYS A 197 -15.66 12.00 8.12
CA LYS A 197 -15.87 13.23 7.34
C LYS A 197 -15.93 12.97 5.83
N LYS A 198 -15.23 11.95 5.33
CA LYS A 198 -15.24 11.58 3.90
C LYS A 198 -16.50 10.85 3.46
N PHE A 199 -17.13 10.13 4.38
CA PHE A 199 -18.34 9.35 4.16
C PHE A 199 -19.57 10.03 4.80
N GLN A 200 -19.62 11.37 4.83
CA GLN A 200 -20.78 12.10 5.36
C GLN A 200 -22.00 11.93 4.42
N GLY A 201 -23.18 11.69 5.02
CA GLY A 201 -24.46 11.63 4.30
C GLY A 201 -24.79 10.28 3.65
N ASN A 202 -24.69 9.17 4.38
CA ASN A 202 -24.93 7.79 3.89
C ASN A 202 -24.15 7.44 2.61
N SER A 203 -23.04 8.12 2.36
CA SER A 203 -22.19 7.81 1.23
C SER A 203 -21.57 6.44 1.46
N GLN A 204 -21.96 5.49 0.63
CA GLN A 204 -21.27 4.23 0.40
C GLN A 204 -20.65 4.31 -0.98
N TRP A 205 -19.49 3.69 -1.18
CA TRP A 205 -18.85 3.64 -2.48
C TRP A 205 -19.05 2.26 -3.08
N ASP A 206 -19.76 2.20 -4.19
CA ASP A 206 -19.72 1.05 -5.09
C ASP A 206 -18.37 1.03 -5.85
N LEU A 207 -18.12 -0.06 -6.58
CA LEU A 207 -16.90 -0.22 -7.38
C LEU A 207 -16.71 0.96 -8.35
N LYS A 208 -17.78 1.45 -8.96
CA LYS A 208 -17.74 2.56 -9.92
C LYS A 208 -17.29 3.87 -9.27
N ALA A 209 -17.84 4.22 -8.11
CA ALA A 209 -17.44 5.40 -7.35
C ALA A 209 -15.99 5.29 -6.86
N PHE A 210 -15.60 4.11 -6.39
CA PHE A 210 -14.24 3.80 -5.95
C PHE A 210 -13.22 4.01 -7.09
N VAL A 211 -13.43 3.36 -8.23
CA VAL A 211 -12.57 3.46 -9.41
C VAL A 211 -12.49 4.91 -9.90
N LYS A 212 -13.63 5.61 -9.94
CA LYS A 212 -13.69 7.03 -10.34
C LYS A 212 -12.87 7.92 -9.40
N TYR A 213 -12.86 7.63 -8.10
CA TYR A 213 -12.08 8.39 -7.12
C TYR A 213 -10.57 8.21 -7.35
N PHE A 214 -10.08 6.97 -7.49
CA PHE A 214 -8.65 6.71 -7.65
C PHE A 214 -8.12 7.09 -9.05
N LYS A 215 -8.92 6.94 -10.11
CA LYS A 215 -8.57 7.47 -11.44
C LYS A 215 -8.36 8.99 -11.46
N ARG A 216 -9.03 9.74 -10.58
CA ARG A 216 -8.79 11.19 -10.44
C ARG A 216 -7.46 11.48 -9.75
N LEU A 217 -7.09 10.67 -8.76
CA LEU A 217 -5.83 10.81 -8.04
C LEU A 217 -4.62 10.49 -8.93
N GLU A 218 -4.75 9.51 -9.83
CA GLU A 218 -3.72 9.16 -10.83
C GLU A 218 -3.49 10.28 -11.86
N LYS A 219 -4.54 11.05 -12.18
CA LYS A 219 -4.50 12.14 -13.17
C LYS A 219 -4.05 13.48 -12.61
N GLU A 220 -3.96 13.64 -11.29
CA GLU A 220 -3.36 14.83 -10.71
C GLU A 220 -1.84 14.63 -10.63
N PRO A 221 -1.03 15.34 -11.44
CA PRO A 221 0.43 15.31 -11.31
C PRO A 221 0.78 16.06 -10.01
N ASN A 222 0.68 15.39 -8.88
CA ASN A 222 0.91 16.03 -7.60
C ASN A 222 2.42 16.08 -7.33
N GLY A 223 2.95 17.30 -7.41
CA GLY A 223 4.22 17.76 -6.85
C GLY A 223 4.33 17.53 -5.34
N VAL A 224 4.35 16.26 -4.93
CA VAL A 224 4.76 15.82 -3.61
C VAL A 224 6.27 15.73 -3.63
N LYS A 225 6.95 16.80 -3.23
CA LYS A 225 8.35 16.71 -2.83
C LYS A 225 8.45 15.64 -1.73
N PRO A 226 9.38 14.67 -1.82
CA PRO A 226 9.63 13.73 -0.75
C PRO A 226 9.88 14.51 0.53
N HIS A 227 9.14 14.15 1.58
CA HIS A 227 9.40 14.69 2.90
C HIS A 227 10.72 14.08 3.37
N GLU A 228 11.83 14.80 3.20
CA GLU A 228 13.07 14.50 3.90
C GLU A 228 12.74 14.41 5.40
N THR A 229 12.87 13.21 5.94
CA THR A 229 12.93 12.99 7.38
C THR A 229 14.10 13.79 7.91
N ARG A 230 13.79 14.73 8.82
CA ARG A 230 14.73 15.64 9.45
C ARG A 230 15.52 14.90 10.54
N GLU A 231 16.21 13.83 10.17
CA GLU A 231 17.18 13.12 11.00
C GLU A 231 18.40 12.84 10.13
N GLY A 232 19.36 13.77 10.16
CA GLY A 232 20.54 13.69 9.29
C GLY A 232 21.29 15.00 9.12
N LYS A 233 21.34 15.85 10.14
CA LYS A 233 22.32 16.96 10.19
C LYS A 233 23.04 16.93 11.53
N LYS A 234 24.06 16.06 11.60
CA LYS A 234 25.26 16.22 12.42
C LYS A 234 26.22 15.10 12.06
N HIS A 235 27.12 15.36 11.12
CA HIS A 235 28.53 14.98 11.13
C HIS A 235 29.10 15.42 9.78
N LYS A 236 29.58 16.66 9.72
CA LYS A 236 30.48 17.09 8.65
C LYS A 236 31.87 17.00 9.26
N GLU A 237 32.50 15.84 9.04
CA GLU A 237 33.91 15.63 9.34
C GLU A 237 34.75 16.63 8.55
N ARG A 238 35.70 17.21 9.26
CA ARG A 238 36.75 18.07 8.73
C ARG A 238 37.80 17.17 8.09
N SER A 239 37.88 17.14 6.76
CA SER A 239 39.12 16.73 6.09
C SER A 239 40.02 17.96 5.99
N SER A 240 41.11 17.93 6.75
CA SER A 240 42.20 18.89 6.76
C SER A 240 42.93 18.91 5.42
N GLY A 241 42.77 20.01 4.68
CA GLY A 241 43.63 20.39 3.57
C GLY A 241 44.65 21.45 4.01
N SER A 242 45.91 21.02 4.05
CA SER A 242 47.15 21.73 3.69
C SER A 242 47.26 23.26 3.83
N LEU A 243 48.17 23.67 4.72
CA LEU A 243 49.23 24.68 4.56
C LEU A 243 49.05 25.70 3.40
N ASN A 244 48.86 26.99 3.73
CA ASN A 244 49.97 27.96 3.79
C ASN A 244 49.49 29.40 4.04
N ASP A 245 50.30 30.09 4.84
CA ASP A 245 50.71 31.49 4.74
C ASP A 245 49.75 32.68 4.97
N LYS A 246 50.15 33.42 6.02
CA LYS A 246 50.47 34.86 6.03
C LYS A 246 49.36 35.90 6.25
N ARG A 247 49.65 36.68 7.32
CA ARG A 247 49.43 38.13 7.52
C ARG A 247 48.01 38.52 7.92
N SER A 248 47.78 38.86 9.19
CA SER A 248 48.09 40.16 9.81
C SER A 248 47.45 41.35 9.09
N ARG A 249 46.35 41.87 9.64
CA ARG A 249 46.25 43.23 10.22
C ARG A 249 44.79 43.67 10.37
N LYS A 250 44.53 44.32 11.53
CA LYS A 250 43.80 45.60 11.73
C LYS A 250 42.43 45.73 11.05
N SER A 251 41.35 46.25 11.63
CA SER A 251 41.08 47.12 12.77
C SER A 251 39.73 47.79 12.43
N ARG A 252 39.11 48.46 13.42
CA ARG A 252 38.00 49.44 13.31
C ARG A 252 36.59 48.80 13.32
N ASN A 253 35.79 48.91 14.39
CA ASN A 253 35.37 50.01 15.28
C ASN A 253 34.17 50.80 14.73
N LYS A 254 33.27 51.13 15.68
CA LYS A 254 32.11 52.05 15.69
C LYS A 254 30.77 51.47 15.22
N LYS A 255 29.79 51.27 16.12
CA LYS A 255 29.00 52.19 16.98
C LYS A 255 27.73 52.69 16.29
N SER A 256 26.56 52.28 16.81
CA SER A 256 25.41 53.12 17.24
C SER A 256 24.18 52.20 17.38
N ARG A 257 23.55 52.01 18.56
CA ARG A 257 22.62 52.91 19.32
C ARG A 257 21.47 53.37 18.41
N LYS A 258 20.18 53.09 18.64
CA LYS A 258 19.26 53.28 19.79
C LYS A 258 17.97 52.47 19.45
N SER A 259 17.33 51.69 20.33
CA SER A 259 16.52 52.02 21.53
C SER A 259 15.21 52.80 21.28
N GLY A 260 14.08 52.20 21.65
CA GLY A 260 12.78 52.88 21.92
C GLY A 260 11.61 51.89 21.93
N ARG A 261 11.30 51.25 23.08
CA ARG A 261 10.24 51.60 24.08
C ARG A 261 8.81 51.34 23.56
N LYS A 262 8.08 50.35 24.14
CA LYS A 262 7.11 50.46 25.29
C LYS A 262 5.75 51.03 24.81
N THR A 263 4.54 50.59 25.19
CA THR A 263 4.02 49.90 26.39
C THR A 263 2.50 49.70 26.24
N SER A 264 1.95 48.62 26.84
CA SER A 264 0.73 48.57 27.69
C SER A 264 -0.63 48.99 27.09
N ARG A 265 -1.83 48.62 27.55
CA ARG A 265 -2.44 47.73 28.57
C ARG A 265 -3.95 48.03 28.47
N ARG A 266 -4.80 47.05 28.84
CA ARG A 266 -6.18 47.11 29.42
C ARG A 266 -6.95 45.91 28.85
N SER A 267 -7.38 44.86 29.56
CA SER A 267 -8.06 44.67 30.85
C SER A 267 -9.40 45.43 30.95
N ARG A 268 -10.51 44.70 30.88
CA ARG A 268 -11.55 44.67 31.94
C ARG A 268 -12.62 43.61 31.67
N ASP A 269 -13.13 43.15 32.80
CA ASP A 269 -14.08 42.08 33.08
C ASP A 269 -15.55 42.51 32.96
N ASP A 270 -16.46 41.52 33.02
CA ASP A 270 -17.73 41.48 33.79
C ASP A 270 -18.63 40.38 33.19
N GLU A 271 -18.76 39.22 33.83
CA GLU A 271 -19.82 38.85 34.80
C GLU A 271 -21.26 39.19 34.38
N SER A 272 -22.10 38.17 34.14
CA SER A 272 -23.38 37.98 34.85
C SER A 272 -24.19 36.75 34.39
N ARG A 273 -24.40 35.87 35.37
CA ARG A 273 -25.50 34.92 35.64
C ARG A 273 -26.79 34.99 34.79
N SER A 274 -27.33 33.81 34.46
CA SER A 274 -28.72 33.48 34.85
C SER A 274 -28.94 31.97 35.00
N LEU A 275 -29.47 31.61 36.17
CA LEU A 275 -30.01 30.32 36.59
C LEU A 275 -31.54 30.36 36.39
N SER A 276 -32.14 29.31 35.83
CA SER A 276 -33.51 28.84 36.14
C SER A 276 -33.71 27.45 35.52
N ARG A 277 -33.76 26.35 36.30
CA ARG A 277 -34.93 25.78 37.01
C ARG A 277 -36.19 25.59 36.14
N ARG A 278 -36.47 24.33 35.75
CA ARG A 278 -37.77 23.61 35.92
C ARG A 278 -37.59 22.16 35.45
N ARG A 279 -37.61 21.16 36.34
CA ARG A 279 -38.76 20.44 36.96
C ARG A 279 -39.57 19.57 35.98
N SER A 280 -39.41 18.25 36.18
CA SER A 280 -40.45 17.23 36.43
C SER A 280 -41.42 16.79 35.34
N ARG A 281 -41.46 15.45 35.11
CA ARG A 281 -42.59 14.49 35.13
C ARG A 281 -42.32 13.39 34.08
N SER A 282 -42.12 12.11 34.43
CA SER A 282 -43.07 11.12 34.99
C SER A 282 -44.19 10.73 34.01
N ARG A 283 -44.34 9.39 33.86
CA ARG A 283 -45.40 8.58 33.20
C ARG A 283 -45.11 8.27 31.72
N LYS A 284 -45.18 7.03 31.25
CA LYS A 284 -45.78 5.77 31.73
C LYS A 284 -44.79 4.61 31.58
#